data_AF-A0A945SVB0-F1
#
_entry.id   AF-A0A945SVB0-F1
#
_cell.length_a   1.000
_cell.length_b   1.000
_cell.length_c   1.000
_cell.angle_alpha   90.00
_cell.angle_beta   90.00
_cell.angle_gamma   90.00
#
_symmetry.space_group_name_H-M   'P 1'
#
loop_
_entity.id
_entity.type
_entity.pdbx_description
1 polymer ?
#
loop_
_entity_poly.entity_id
_entity_poly.type
_entity_poly.pdbx_seq_one_letter_code
_entity_poly.pdbx_strand_id
1 'polypeptide(L)' 'MSRTVLILLVSALVMLGPFTNNIMVPSLPALAIDLRIGFGDAQAILSIYMVGFAAGQLFVGPMSD' A
#
# COMPACT_ATOMS: atom_id res chain seq x y z
N MET A 1 -10.84 -25.71 4.78
CA MET A 1 -11.28 -24.34 5.15
C MET A 1 -12.64 -24.07 4.53
N SER A 2 -13.54 -23.37 5.21
CA SER A 2 -14.85 -23.01 4.63
C SER A 2 -14.68 -21.94 3.54
N ARG A 3 -15.53 -21.97 2.50
CA ARG A 3 -15.48 -21.01 1.37
C ARG A 3 -15.50 -19.56 1.85
N THR A 4 -16.25 -19.28 2.91
CA THR A 4 -16.35 -17.94 3.52
C THR A 4 -15.02 -17.47 4.10
N VAL A 5 -14.28 -18.37 4.78
CA VAL A 5 -12.98 -18.03 5.36
C VAL A 5 -11.98 -17.67 4.26
N LEU A 6 -12.01 -18.41 3.14
CA LEU A 6 -11.11 -18.18 2.01
C LEU A 6 -11.42 -16.84 1.32
N ILE A 7 -12.71 -16.52 1.13
CA ILE A 7 -13.15 -15.23 0.62
C ILE A 7 -12.67 -14.10 1.54
N LEU A 8 -12.90 -14.19 2.86
CA LEU A 8 -12.48 -13.16 3.81
C LEU A 8 -10.96 -12.95 3.81
N LEU A 9 -10.17 -14.02 3.76
CA LEU A 9 -8.72 -13.93 3.71
C LEU A 9 -8.22 -13.26 2.43
N VAL A 10 -8.71 -13.69 1.27
CA VAL A 10 -8.30 -13.10 -0.02
C VAL A 10 -8.73 -11.64 -0.10
N SER A 11 -9.96 -11.32 0.32
CA SER A 11 -10.43 -9.94 0.38
C SER A 11 -9.56 -9.08 1.30
N ALA A 12 -9.20 -9.57 2.48
CA ALA A 12 -8.33 -8.84 3.41
C ALA A 12 -6.93 -8.61 2.83
N LEU A 13 -6.34 -9.62 2.19
CA LEU A 13 -5.02 -9.53 1.56
C LEU A 13 -5.01 -8.53 0.40
N VAL A 14 -6.03 -8.56 -0.46
CA VAL A 14 -6.17 -7.61 -1.57
C VAL A 14 -6.39 -6.19 -1.06
N MET A 15 -7.12 -6.02 0.05
CA MET A 15 -7.46 -4.71 0.60
C MET A 15 -6.24 -3.96 1.17
N LEU A 16 -5.14 -4.64 1.51
CA LEU A 16 -3.93 -4.01 2.04
C LEU A 16 -3.38 -2.90 1.12
N GLY A 17 -3.47 -3.11 -0.19
CA GLY A 17 -3.05 -2.13 -1.21
C GLY A 17 -3.83 -0.81 -1.14
N PRO A 18 -5.15 -0.82 -1.45
CA PRO A 18 -5.98 0.38 -1.41
C PRO A 18 -6.13 0.96 0.00
N PHE A 19 -6.07 0.15 1.06
CA PHE A 19 -6.10 0.62 2.45
C PHE A 19 -4.91 1.54 2.77
N THR A 20 -3.70 1.11 2.41
CA THR A 20 -2.49 1.92 2.63
C THR A 20 -2.57 3.24 1.87
N ASN A 21 -3.03 3.24 0.62
CA ASN A 21 -3.17 4.46 -0.17
C ASN A 21 -4.21 5.43 0.42
N ASN A 22 -5.33 4.92 0.92
CA ASN A 22 -6.38 5.73 1.53
C ASN A 22 -5.93 6.44 2.81
N ILE A 23 -4.97 5.86 3.55
CA ILE A 23 -4.39 6.49 4.75
C ILE A 23 -3.25 7.43 4.37
N MET A 24 -2.37 7.00 3.46
CA MET A 24 -1.15 7.73 3.13
C MET A 24 -1.45 9.08 2.49
N VAL A 25 -2.32 9.14 1.48
CA VAL A 25 -2.63 10.38 0.74
C VAL A 25 -3.10 11.53 1.65
N PRO A 26 -4.12 11.38 2.53
CA PRO A 26 -4.53 12.44 3.44
C PRO A 26 -3.53 12.74 4.56
N SER A 27 -2.60 11.82 4.85
CA SER A 27 -1.54 12.03 5.85
C SER A 27 -0.30 12.76 5.32
N LEU A 28 -0.15 12.91 4.01
CA LEU A 28 0.99 13.60 3.39
C LEU A 28 1.23 15.04 3.91
N PRO A 29 0.20 15.89 4.14
CA PRO A 29 0.42 17.22 4.70
C PRO A 29 1.03 17.18 6.11
N ALA A 30 0.59 16.23 6.95
CA ALA A 30 1.13 16.06 8.30
C ALA A 30 2.58 15.56 8.26
N LEU A 31 2.87 14.59 7.38
CA LEU A 31 4.24 14.10 7.15
C LEU A 31 5.18 15.20 6.66
N ALA A 32 4.73 16.07 5.76
CA ALA A 32 5.53 17.19 5.26
C ALA A 32 5.91 18.17 6.40
N ILE A 33 4.97 18.46 7.30
CA ILE A 33 5.20 19.32 8.47
C ILE A 33 6.19 18.65 9.44
N ASP A 34 5.96 17.40 9.80
CA ASP A 34 6.77 16.68 10.78
C ASP A 34 8.20 16.46 10.30
N LEU A 35 8.39 16.20 9.01
CA LEU A 35 9.70 15.99 8.38
C LEU A 35 10.37 17.31 7.95
N ARG A 36 9.67 18.45 8.04
CA ARG A 36 10.14 19.77 7.58
C ARG A 36 10.55 19.78 6.10
N ILE A 37 9.80 19.08 5.26
CA ILE A 37 10.02 18.96 3.81
C ILE A 37 8.89 19.61 3.01
N GLY A 38 9.10 19.80 1.70
CA GLY A 38 8.04 20.25 0.80
C GLY A 38 6.98 19.17 0.56
N PHE A 39 5.76 19.59 0.19
CA PHE A 39 4.68 18.64 -0.14
C PHE A 39 5.06 17.71 -1.31
N GLY A 40 5.78 18.23 -2.31
CA GLY A 40 6.29 17.42 -3.42
C GLY A 40 7.26 16.33 -2.97
N ASP A 41 8.11 16.62 -1.98
CA ASP A 41 9.04 15.64 -1.41
C ASP A 41 8.29 14.57 -0.60
N ALA A 42 7.25 14.97 0.14
CA ALA A 42 6.39 14.02 0.86
C ALA A 42 5.66 13.05 -0.11
N GLN A 43 5.30 13.50 -1.31
CA GLN A 43 4.68 12.66 -2.34
C GLN A 43 5.61 11.51 -2.80
N ALA A 44 6.94 11.68 -2.70
CA ALA A 44 7.89 10.63 -3.05
C ALA A 44 7.71 9.37 -2.18
N ILE A 45 7.18 9.50 -0.96
CA ILE A 45 6.82 8.36 -0.09
C ILE A 45 5.82 7.44 -0.79
N LEU A 46 4.81 8.02 -1.45
CA LEU A 46 3.80 7.24 -2.17
C LEU A 46 4.40 6.58 -3.42
N SER A 47 5.29 7.27 -4.13
CA SER A 47 6.00 6.71 -5.27
C SER A 47 6.87 5.52 -4.86
N ILE A 48 7.63 5.65 -3.76
CA ILE A 48 8.45 4.56 -3.20
C ILE A 48 7.57 3.38 -2.81
N TYR A 49 6.44 3.63 -2.15
CA TYR A 49 5.47 2.59 -1.82
C TYR A 49 4.96 1.85 -3.07
N MET A 50 4.55 2.59 -4.12
CA MET A 50 4.05 1.99 -5.36
C MET A 50 5.11 1.12 -6.04
N VAL A 51 6.36 1.58 -6.12
CA VAL A 51 7.47 0.82 -6.69
C VAL A 51 7.73 -0.45 -5.87
N GLY A 52 7.77 -0.34 -4.54
CA GLY A 52 7.95 -1.48 -3.65
C GLY A 52 6.80 -2.49 -3.76
N PHE A 53 5.57 -2.01 -3.83
CA PHE A 53 4.39 -2.85 -4.01
C PHE A 53 4.41 -3.57 -5.35
N ALA A 54 4.70 -2.87 -6.44
CA ALA A 54 4.83 -3.47 -7.77
C ALA A 54 5.95 -4.52 -7.83
N ALA A 55 7.11 -4.22 -7.23
CA ALA A 55 8.19 -5.19 -7.10
C ALA A 55 7.76 -6.42 -6.30
N GLY A 56 7.07 -6.24 -5.17
CA GLY A 56 6.52 -7.33 -4.36
C GLY A 56 5.54 -8.22 -5.14
N GLN A 57 4.65 -7.61 -5.94
CA GLN A 57 3.69 -8.34 -6.78
C GLN A 57 4.38 -9.21 -7.84
N LEU A 58 5.56 -8.80 -8.35
CA LEU A 58 6.33 -9.59 -9.31
C LEU A 58 6.79 -10.93 -8.72
N PHE A 59 6.99 -11.02 -7.40
CA PHE A 59 7.36 -12.26 -6.72
C PHE A 59 6.13 -12.99 -6.17
N VAL A 60 5.26 -12.29 -5.47
CA VAL A 60 4.09 -12.87 -4.80
C VAL A 60 3.08 -13.41 -5.80
N GLY A 61 2.88 -12.74 -6.95
CA GLY A 61 1.97 -13.18 -8.01
C GLY A 61 2.34 -14.58 -8.52
N PRO A 62 3.54 -14.78 -9.10
CA PRO A 62 3.96 -16.10 -9.59
C PRO A 62 4.08 -17.17 -8.52
N MET A 63 4.42 -16.81 -7.27
CA MET A 63 4.45 -17.79 -6.16
C MET A 63 3.06 -18.22 -5.69
N SER A 64 2.01 -17.47 -6.05
CA SER A 64 0.63 -17.76 -5.65
C SER A 64 -0.15 -18.61 -6.65
N ASP A 65 0.38 -18.80 -7.86
CA ASP A 65 -0.13 -19.69 -8.92
C ASP A 65 0.38 -21.13 -8.72
#